data_AF-A0A498DV09-F1
#
_entry.id   AF-A0A498DV09-F1
#
_cell.length_a   1.000
_cell.length_b   1.000
_cell.length_c   1.000
_cell.angle_alpha   90.00
_cell.angle_beta   90.00
_cell.angle_gamma   90.00
#
_symmetry.space_group_name_H-M   'P 1'
#
loop_
_entity.id
_entity.type
_entity.pdbx_description
1 polymer ?
#
loop_
_entity_poly.entity_id
_entity_poly.type
_entity_poly.pdbx_seq_one_letter_code
_entity_poly.pdbx_strand_id
1 'polypeptide(L)' 'MTAGSGIQPGGECDRCHAWVDERVTIAIVETGSGPGGSAYGCLPCARIRATGPYAPDWLVGLLDDIDARRGTR' A
#
# COMPACT_ATOMS: atom_id res chain seq x y z
N MET A 1 1.48 18.24 -7.38
CA MET A 1 2.22 17.01 -7.01
C MET A 1 1.45 15.86 -7.61
N THR A 2 1.93 15.29 -8.71
CA THR A 2 1.30 14.11 -9.32
C THR A 2 1.43 12.97 -8.31
N ALA A 3 0.31 12.55 -7.71
CA ALA A 3 0.28 11.38 -6.86
C ALA A 3 0.75 10.19 -7.71
N GLY A 4 2.00 9.76 -7.50
CA GLY A 4 2.45 8.48 -8.02
C GLY A 4 1.44 7.43 -7.57
N SER A 5 1.14 6.46 -8.44
CA SER A 5 0.02 5.51 -8.31
C SER A 5 -0.01 4.69 -7.00
N GLY A 6 0.92 4.89 -6.06
CA GLY A 6 1.16 4.12 -4.84
C GLY A 6 1.54 2.67 -5.09
N ILE A 7 1.44 2.20 -6.34
CA ILE A 7 1.94 0.93 -6.84
C ILE A 7 3.46 0.97 -6.91
N GLN A 8 4.05 -0.07 -6.36
CA GLN A 8 5.48 -0.33 -6.27
C GLN A 8 5.80 -1.58 -7.10
N PRO A 9 7.03 -1.68 -7.62
CA PRO A 9 7.45 -2.87 -8.35
C PRO A 9 7.32 -4.13 -7.50
N GLY A 10 7.19 -5.26 -8.19
CA GLY A 10 7.06 -6.57 -7.61
C GLY A 10 8.13 -6.91 -6.58
N GLY A 11 7.78 -7.83 -5.70
CA GLY A 11 8.62 -8.25 -4.59
C GLY A 11 7.79 -8.96 -3.53
N GLU A 12 8.41 -9.15 -2.37
CA GLU A 12 7.75 -9.82 -1.25
C GLU A 12 6.77 -8.88 -0.55
N CYS A 13 5.60 -9.42 -0.19
CA CYS A 13 4.64 -8.74 0.66
C CYS A 13 5.04 -8.86 2.14
N ASP A 14 5.13 -7.74 2.86
CA ASP A 14 5.50 -7.68 4.29
C ASP A 14 4.48 -8.31 5.25
N ARG A 15 3.35 -8.83 4.73
CA ARG A 15 2.28 -9.44 5.53
C ARG A 15 2.16 -10.93 5.32
N CYS A 16 2.07 -11.37 4.06
CA CYS A 16 1.86 -12.78 3.73
C CYS A 16 3.10 -13.47 3.14
N HIS A 17 4.20 -12.73 2.94
CA HIS A 17 5.46 -13.26 2.39
C HIS A 17 5.35 -13.83 0.96
N ALA A 18 4.21 -13.61 0.28
CA ALA A 18 4.06 -13.97 -1.11
C ALA A 18 4.86 -13.01 -2.01
N TRP A 19 5.50 -13.57 -3.04
CA TRP A 19 6.07 -12.79 -4.13
C TRP A 19 4.98 -12.42 -5.13
N VAL A 20 4.87 -11.13 -5.44
CA VAL A 20 3.84 -10.58 -6.33
C VAL A 20 4.45 -9.61 -7.32
N ASP A 21 3.83 -9.46 -8.50
CA ASP A 21 4.31 -8.58 -9.57
C ASP A 21 4.17 -7.08 -9.24
N GLU A 22 3.25 -6.76 -8.33
CA GLU A 22 2.95 -5.40 -7.89
C GLU A 22 2.64 -5.37 -6.39
N ARG A 23 3.11 -4.33 -5.71
CA ARG A 23 2.83 -4.06 -4.30
C ARG A 23 2.35 -2.64 -4.11
N VAL A 24 1.84 -2.31 -2.94
CA VAL A 24 1.47 -0.95 -2.56
C VAL A 24 2.02 -0.61 -1.19
N THR A 25 2.32 0.65 -0.94
CA THR A 25 2.67 1.10 0.42
C THR A 25 1.47 0.89 1.34
N ILE A 26 1.65 0.20 2.46
CA ILE A 26 0.60 -0.09 3.46
C ILE A 26 0.85 0.56 4.82
N ALA A 27 2.07 1.04 5.04
CA ALA A 27 2.42 1.86 6.20
C ALA A 27 3.65 2.71 5.88
N ILE A 28 3.69 3.91 6.46
CA ILE A 28 4.88 4.73 6.55
C ILE A 28 5.24 4.73 8.03
N VAL A 29 6.43 4.21 8.35
CA VAL A 29 6.95 4.13 9.71
C VAL A 29 7.79 5.38 9.92
N GLU A 30 7.20 6.41 10.51
CA GLU A 30 7.95 7.59 10.95
C GLU A 30 8.65 7.29 12.28
N THR A 31 9.97 7.14 12.26
CA THR A 31 10.77 6.92 13.46
C THR A 31 11.66 8.13 13.77
N GLY A 32 11.14 9.15 14.46
CA GLY A 32 11.96 10.24 15.04
C GLY A 32 13.16 10.70 14.17
N SER A 33 14.33 10.88 14.79
CA SER A 33 15.60 11.25 14.12
C SER A 33 16.27 10.12 13.31
N GLY A 34 15.56 9.03 13.01
CA GLY A 34 16.02 7.93 12.16
C GLY A 34 15.37 7.94 10.78
N PRO A 35 15.91 7.19 9.81
CA PRO A 35 15.28 7.07 8.49
C PRO A 35 13.92 6.39 8.64
N GLY A 36 12.85 7.13 8.34
CA GLY A 36 11.51 6.56 8.27
C GLY A 36 11.47 5.43 7.23
N GLY A 37 10.83 4.32 7.60
CA GLY A 37 10.65 3.15 6.74
C GLY A 37 9.30 3.16 6.01
N SER A 38 9.17 2.40 4.94
CA SER A 38 7.86 2.10 4.33
C SER A 38 7.66 0.60 4.29
N ALA A 39 6.45 0.15 4.62
CA ALA A 39 6.04 -1.24 4.46
C ALA A 39 5.19 -1.38 3.20
N TYR A 40 5.37 -2.48 2.48
CA TYR A 40 4.73 -2.80 1.22
C TYR A 40 3.90 -4.08 1.32
N GLY A 41 2.66 -4.02 0.84
CA GLY A 41 1.73 -5.14 0.82
C GLY A 41 1.26 -5.49 -0.58
N CYS A 42 0.90 -6.76 -0.81
CA CYS A 42 0.08 -7.10 -1.97
C CYS A 42 -1.33 -6.49 -1.82
N LEU A 43 -2.05 -6.29 -2.93
CA LEU A 43 -3.38 -5.67 -2.91
C LEU A 43 -4.38 -6.34 -1.94
N PRO A 44 -4.49 -7.69 -1.87
CA PRO A 44 -5.37 -8.32 -0.89
C PRO A 44 -5.02 -7.97 0.57
N CYS A 45 -3.73 -8.00 0.93
CA CYS A 45 -3.28 -7.66 2.27
C CYS A 45 -3.43 -6.16 2.56
N ALA A 46 -3.25 -5.30 1.56
CA ALA A 46 -3.48 -3.87 1.69
C ALA A 46 -4.96 -3.56 1.99
N ARG A 47 -5.91 -4.23 1.31
CA ARG A 47 -7.35 -4.09 1.60
C ARG A 47 -7.70 -4.54 3.02
N ILE A 48 -7.15 -5.67 3.48
CA ILE A 48 -7.33 -6.11 4.87
C ILE A 48 -6.74 -5.08 5.85
N ARG A 49 -5.59 -4.48 5.53
CA ARG A 49 -4.97 -3.45 6.37
C ARG A 49 -5.82 -2.17 6.44
N ALA A 50 -6.48 -1.83 5.34
CA ALA A 50 -7.34 -0.65 5.21
C ALA A 50 -8.64 -0.76 6.02
N THR A 51 -9.10 -1.97 6.37
CA THR A 51 -10.25 -2.17 7.26
C THR A 51 -9.88 -2.16 8.75
N GLY A 52 -8.60 -2.03 9.10
CA GLY A 52 -8.13 -2.07 10.49
C GLY A 52 -8.34 -0.74 11.23
N PRO A 53 -8.44 -0.76 12.58
CA PRO A 53 -8.70 0.44 13.39
C PRO A 53 -7.59 1.49 13.32
N TYR A 54 -6.40 1.11 12.85
CA TYR A 54 -5.24 2.00 12.66
C TYR A 54 -4.93 2.20 11.19
N ALA A 55 -5.88 1.97 10.29
CA ALA A 55 -5.72 2.25 8.86
C ALA A 55 -5.55 3.75 8.65
N PRO A 56 -4.48 4.20 7.97
CA PRO A 56 -4.38 5.58 7.61
C PRO A 56 -5.31 5.90 6.44
N ASP A 57 -5.97 7.06 6.46
CA ASP A 57 -6.96 7.44 5.44
C ASP A 57 -6.38 7.45 4.01
N TRP A 58 -5.09 7.78 3.88
CA TRP A 58 -4.42 7.78 2.58
C TRP A 58 -4.37 6.38 1.95
N LEU A 59 -4.35 5.30 2.75
CA LEU A 59 -4.33 3.94 2.24
C LEU A 59 -5.68 3.56 1.63
N VAL A 60 -6.78 4.01 2.24
CA VAL A 60 -8.13 3.80 1.70
C VAL A 60 -8.25 4.54 0.37
N GLY A 61 -7.90 5.83 0.33
CA GLY A 61 -7.95 6.62 -0.90
C GLY A 61 -7.05 6.08 -2.01
N LEU A 62 -5.86 5.56 -1.66
CA LEU A 62 -4.97 4.90 -2.62
C LEU A 62 -5.63 3.65 -3.24
N LEU A 63 -6.28 2.82 -2.43
CA LEU A 63 -6.92 1.59 -2.91
C LEU A 63 -8.13 1.90 -3.79
N ASP A 64 -8.93 2.90 -3.41
CA ASP A 64 -10.06 3.37 -4.21
C ASP A 64 -9.60 3.89 -5.58
N ASP A 65 -8.50 4.65 -5.62
CA ASP A 65 -7.87 5.13 -6.86
C ASP A 65 -7.41 3.97 -7.76
N ILE A 66 -6.82 2.93 -7.17
CA ILE A 66 -6.37 1.74 -7.90
C ILE A 66 -7.58 0.97 -8.46
N ASP A 67 -8.61 0.76 -7.64
CA ASP A 67 -9.82 0.05 -8.03
C ASP A 67 -10.59 0.83 -9.11
N ALA A 68 -10.66 2.16 -9.01
CA ALA A 68 -11.26 3.01 -10.03
C ALA A 68 -10.55 2.87 -11.38
N ARG A 69 -9.21 2.88 -11.40
CA ARG A 69 -8.38 2.74 -12.62
C ARG A 69 -8.46 1.34 -13.23
N ARG A 70 -8.61 0.29 -12.41
CA ARG A 70 -8.71 -1.11 -12.86
C ARG A 70 -10.13 -1.49 -13.27
N GLY A 71 -11.14 -0.86 -12.69
CA GLY A 71 -12.56 -1.07 -12.97
C GLY A 71 -13.08 -0.28 -14.17
N THR A 72 -12.35 0.70 -14.70
CA THR A 72 -12.74 1.49 -15.89
C THR A 72 -12.49 0.76 -17.23
N ARG A 73 -12.54 -0.58 -17.25
CA ARG A 73 -12.35 -1.35 -18.48
C ARG A 73 -13.64 -1.53 -19.27
#